data_AF-A0A9W9L5A3-F1
#
_entry.id   AF-A0A9W9L5A3-F1
#
_cell.length_a   1.000
_cell.length_b   1.000
_cell.length_c   1.000
_cell.angle_alpha   90.00
_cell.angle_beta   90.00
_cell.angle_gamma   90.00
#
_symmetry.space_group_name_H-M   'P 1'
#
loop_
_entity.id
_entity.type
_entity.pdbx_description
1 polymer ?
#
loop_
_entity_poly.entity_id
_entity_poly.type
_entity_poly.pdbx_seq_one_letter_code
_entity_poly.pdbx_strand_id
1 'polypeptide(L)'
;MWGDYPALVPSPGYTTKGMSYKVRSPREWDHLAGYETDAYKLQPCLIDLGHGHSVQGKTFVWDDDKELLRYGTFDLKDWLLKQKELEVQ
;
A
#
# COMPACT_ATOMS: atom_id res chain seq x y z
N MET A 1 -16.77 -8.02 -5.98
CA MET A 1 -15.60 -8.69 -5.37
C MET A 1 -14.41 -7.82 -5.70
N TRP A 2 -13.69 -7.31 -4.70
CA TRP A 2 -12.68 -6.25 -4.84
C TRP A 2 -11.35 -6.79 -5.43
N GLY A 3 -11.36 -7.38 -6.63
CA GLY A 3 -10.17 -7.69 -7.46
C GLY A 3 -8.94 -8.33 -6.77
N ASP A 4 -7.83 -8.40 -7.51
CA ASP A 4 -6.52 -8.71 -6.94
C ASP A 4 -5.83 -7.38 -6.57
N TYR A 5 -5.84 -6.99 -5.30
CA TYR A 5 -5.09 -5.83 -4.82
C TYR A 5 -3.71 -6.23 -4.30
N PRO A 6 -2.67 -5.43 -4.61
CA PRO A 6 -1.34 -5.66 -4.08
C PRO A 6 -1.32 -5.46 -2.56
N ALA A 7 -0.65 -6.37 -1.85
CA ALA A 7 -0.43 -6.27 -0.40
C ALA A 7 1.04 -5.95 -0.11
N LEU A 8 1.28 -5.05 0.85
CA LEU A 8 2.64 -4.73 1.30
C LEU A 8 3.09 -5.73 2.37
N VAL A 9 4.16 -6.48 2.09
CA VAL A 9 4.77 -7.42 3.04
C VAL A 9 6.10 -6.86 3.54
N PRO A 10 6.33 -6.78 4.87
CA PRO A 10 7.60 -6.30 5.40
C PRO A 10 8.76 -7.20 4.97
N SER A 11 9.75 -6.62 4.28
CA SER A 11 10.96 -7.30 3.85
C SER A 11 12.18 -6.39 4.03
N PRO A 12 13.10 -6.70 4.96
CA PRO A 12 14.30 -5.90 5.18
C PRO A 12 15.16 -5.78 3.91
N GLY A 13 15.65 -4.57 3.64
CA GLY A 13 16.54 -4.31 2.49
C GLY A 13 15.80 -4.04 1.17
N TYR A 14 14.47 -4.14 1.13
CA TYR A 14 13.66 -3.80 -0.03
C TYR A 14 12.96 -2.46 0.16
N THR A 15 12.79 -1.72 -0.94
CA THR A 15 12.08 -0.44 -0.97
C THR A 15 10.98 -0.51 -2.02
N THR A 16 9.80 -0.01 -1.67
CA THR A 16 8.66 0.06 -2.58
C THR A 16 8.45 1.50 -3.03
N LYS A 17 8.18 1.71 -4.33
CA LYS A 17 7.77 3.01 -4.85
C LYS A 17 6.28 3.21 -4.63
N GLY A 18 5.90 4.39 -4.17
CA GLY A 18 4.51 4.70 -3.89
C GLY A 18 4.28 6.19 -3.71
N MET A 19 3.13 6.53 -3.13
CA MET A 19 2.72 7.88 -2.80
C MET A 19 2.49 7.98 -1.30
N SER A 20 2.74 9.16 -0.73
CA SER A 20 2.41 9.46 0.65
C SER A 20 1.31 10.52 0.71
N TYR A 21 0.48 10.44 1.75
CA TYR A 21 -0.58 11.39 2.01
C TYR A 21 -0.47 11.92 3.43
N LYS A 22 -0.47 13.25 3.58
CA LYS A 22 -0.51 13.89 4.90
C LYS A 22 -1.96 13.97 5.36
N VAL A 23 -2.32 13.12 6.33
CA VAL A 23 -3.62 13.13 7.01
C VAL A 23 -3.81 14.48 7.72
N ARG A 24 -4.93 15.13 7.46
CA ARG A 24 -5.25 16.50 7.91
C ARG A 24 -6.32 16.53 9.00
N SER A 25 -7.08 15.45 9.18
CA SER A 25 -8.11 15.37 10.21
C SER A 25 -8.28 13.96 10.80
N PRO A 26 -8.80 13.84 12.03
CA PRO A 26 -9.17 12.54 12.60
C PRO A 26 -10.19 11.78 11.73
N ARG A 27 -11.12 12.49 11.08
CA ARG A 27 -12.10 11.85 10.19
C ARG A 27 -11.44 11.18 8.98
N GLU A 28 -10.43 11.83 8.38
CA GLU A 28 -9.65 11.20 7.31
C GLU A 28 -8.91 9.95 7.80
N TRP A 29 -8.41 10.00 9.04
CA TRP A 29 -7.79 8.84 9.68
C TRP A 29 -8.77 7.69 9.86
N ASP A 30 -9.97 7.96 10.39
CA ASP A 30 -10.99 6.95 10.63
C ASP A 30 -11.46 6.31 9.32
N HIS A 31 -11.58 7.09 8.25
CA HIS A 31 -11.86 6.55 6.93
C HIS A 31 -10.73 5.61 6.46
N LEU A 32 -9.47 6.03 6.55
CA LEU A 32 -8.32 5.20 6.16
C LEU A 32 -8.26 3.90 6.97
N ALA A 33 -8.46 3.98 8.29
CA ALA A 33 -8.50 2.81 9.16
C ALA A 33 -9.70 1.90 8.87
N GLY A 34 -10.84 2.45 8.45
CA GLY A 34 -12.03 1.67 8.09
C GLY A 34 -11.94 0.94 6.75
N TYR A 35 -11.08 1.38 5.83
CA TYR A 35 -10.82 0.67 4.56
C TYR A 35 -9.94 -0.58 4.75
N GLU A 36 -9.08 -0.55 5.75
CA GLU A 36 -8.11 -1.60 6.05
C GLU A 36 -8.77 -2.54 7.05
N THR A 37 -9.40 -3.59 6.55
CA THR A 37 -9.99 -4.68 7.36
C THR A 37 -8.95 -5.31 8.30
N ASP A 38 -9.36 -6.19 9.21
CA ASP A 38 -8.48 -6.91 10.16
C ASP A 38 -7.27 -7.64 9.53
N ALA A 39 -7.26 -7.83 8.21
CA ALA A 39 -6.17 -8.40 7.43
C ALA A 39 -4.90 -7.51 7.33
N TYR A 40 -4.96 -6.25 7.76
CA TYR A 40 -3.83 -5.32 7.71
C TYR A 40 -3.56 -4.67 9.06
N LYS A 41 -2.28 -4.43 9.34
CA LYS A 41 -1.84 -3.66 10.51
C LYS A 41 -1.07 -2.41 10.12
N LEU A 42 -1.13 -1.42 10.98
CA LEU A 42 -0.38 -0.18 10.83
C LEU A 42 1.06 -0.35 11.31
N GLN A 43 2.04 -0.02 10.45
CA GLN A 43 3.46 -0.12 10.77
C GLN A 43 4.18 1.21 10.49
N PRO A 44 5.11 1.66 11.36
CA PRO A 44 5.95 2.81 11.06
C PRO A 44 6.86 2.53 9.87
N CYS A 45 7.07 3.54 9.03
CA CYS A 45 7.98 3.46 7.90
C CYS A 45 8.73 4.79 7.69
N LEU A 46 9.85 4.71 6.98
CA LEU A 46 10.57 5.88 6.48
C LEU A 46 10.20 6.10 5.02
N ILE A 47 9.77 7.30 4.68
CA ILE A 47 9.36 7.67 3.32
C ILE A 47 10.43 8.60 2.76
N ASP A 48 11.11 8.16 1.70
CA ASP A 48 12.02 8.99 0.93
C ASP A 48 11.24 9.81 -0.10
N LEU A 49 11.27 11.14 0.03
CA LEU A 49 10.62 12.10 -0.87
C LEU A 49 11.56 12.55 -2.00
N GLY A 50 12.77 11.98 -2.07
CA GLY A 50 13.83 12.37 -2.97
C GLY A 50 14.62 13.57 -2.46
N HIS A 51 15.74 13.85 -3.15
CA HIS A 51 16.61 15.00 -2.86
C HIS A 51 17.14 15.05 -1.41
N GLY A 52 17.32 13.89 -0.78
CA GLY A 52 17.81 13.79 0.60
C GLY A 52 16.77 14.17 1.66
N HIS A 53 15.50 14.32 1.29
CA HIS A 53 14.42 14.58 2.21
C HIS A 53 13.66 13.29 2.51
N SER A 54 13.65 12.89 3.78
CA SER A 54 12.85 11.75 4.24
C SER A 54 12.01 12.12 5.44
N VAL A 55 10.84 11.50 5.56
CA VAL A 55 9.89 11.74 6.65
C VAL A 55 9.47 10.44 7.29
N GLN A 56 9.17 10.47 8.60
CA GLN A 56 8.53 9.36 9.27
C GLN A 56 7.05 9.32 8.94
N GLY A 57 6.57 8.15 8.57
CA GLY A 57 5.17 7.90 8.27
C GLY A 57 4.68 6.59 8.86
N LYS A 58 3.45 6.25 8.49
CA LYS A 58 2.87 4.95 8.77
C LYS A 58 2.29 4.40 7.48
N THR A 59 2.32 3.08 7.34
CA THR A 59 1.74 2.37 6.22
C THR A 59 1.00 1.14 6.74
N PHE A 60 0.10 0.60 5.94
CA PHE A 60 -0.56 -0.65 6.25
C PHE A 60 0.19 -1.80 5.59
N VAL A 61 0.40 -2.87 6.37
CA VAL A 61 1.10 -4.08 5.93
C VAL A 61 0.20 -5.27 6.17
N TRP A 62 0.31 -6.27 5.30
CA TRP A 62 -0.43 -7.52 5.42
C TRP A 62 -0.11 -8.19 6.76
N ASP A 63 -1.15 -8.54 7.51
CA ASP A 63 -1.06 -9.21 8.82
C ASP A 63 -1.86 -10.51 8.92
N ASP A 64 -2.54 -10.91 7.83
CA ASP A 64 -3.28 -12.17 7.74
C ASP A 64 -2.41 -13.31 7.21
N ASP A 65 -3.03 -14.46 6.96
CA ASP A 65 -2.38 -15.65 6.42
C ASP A 65 -1.65 -15.35 5.10
N LYS A 66 -0.37 -15.71 5.04
CA LYS A 66 0.48 -15.55 3.86
C LYS A 66 0.08 -16.49 2.74
N GLU A 67 -0.62 -17.58 3.02
CA GLU A 67 -1.13 -18.52 2.00
C GLU A 67 -2.23 -17.88 1.14
N LEU A 68 -2.87 -16.82 1.63
CA LEU A 68 -3.82 -16.01 0.86
C LEU A 68 -3.11 -15.07 -0.12
N LEU A 69 -1.79 -14.89 0.00
CA LEU A 69 -1.00 -14.07 -0.91
C LEU A 69 -0.53 -14.89 -2.11
N ARG A 70 -0.67 -14.31 -3.30
CA ARG A 70 -0.06 -14.83 -4.52
C ARG A 70 1.32 -14.21 -4.72
N TYR A 71 2.35 -15.04 -4.87
CA TYR A 71 3.70 -14.56 -5.15
C TYR A 71 3.76 -13.78 -6.48
N GLY A 72 4.36 -12.59 -6.44
CA GLY A 72 4.51 -11.73 -7.61
C GLY A 72 5.26 -10.44 -7.28
N THR A 73 5.62 -9.69 -8.32
CA THR A 73 6.16 -8.32 -8.19
C THR A 73 5.07 -7.32 -8.53
N PHE A 74 5.00 -6.23 -7.77
CA PHE A 74 4.08 -5.13 -8.05
C PHE A 74 4.84 -3.94 -8.64
N ASP A 75 4.39 -3.48 -9.81
CA ASP A 75 4.74 -2.17 -10.35
C ASP A 75 3.46 -1.37 -10.59
N LEU A 76 3.45 -0.12 -10.10
CA LEU A 76 2.27 0.74 -10.15
C LEU A 76 1.87 1.09 -11.59
N LYS A 77 2.83 1.28 -12.50
CA LYS A 77 2.53 1.61 -13.91
C LYS A 77 1.89 0.41 -14.59
N ASP A 78 2.45 -0.77 -14.39
CA ASP A 78 1.93 -2.01 -14.97
C ASP A 78 0.52 -2.33 -14.45
N TRP A 79 0.28 -2.10 -13.16
CA TRP A 79 -1.04 -2.28 -12.57
C TRP A 79 -2.07 -1.28 -13.13
N LEU A 80 -1.73 0.01 -13.21
CA LEU A 80 -2.61 1.03 -13.79
C LEU A 80 -2.92 0.74 -15.27
N LEU A 81 -1.96 0.21 -16.03
CA LEU A 81 -2.17 -0.16 -17.43
C LEU A 81 -3.18 -1.31 -17.54
N LYS A 82 -3.02 -2.37 -16.74
CA LYS A 82 -3.97 -3.50 -16.69
C LYS A 82 -5.38 -3.07 -16.27
N GLN A 83 -5.51 -2.19 -15.29
CA GLN A 83 -6.82 -1.69 -14.87
C GLN A 83 -7.52 -0.93 -16.01
N LYS A 84 -6.78 -0.10 -16.76
CA LYS A 84 -7.33 0.59 -17.94
C LYS A 84 -7.75 -0.35 -19.06
N GLU A 85 -7.02 -1.44 -19.30
CA GLU A 85 -7.40 -2.45 -20.29
C GLU A 85 -8.70 -3.17 -19.89
N LEU A 86 -8.91 -3.41 -18.60
CA LEU A 86 -10.13 -4.03 -18.07
C LEU A 86 -11.34 -3.10 -18.06
N GLU A 87 -11.16 -1.77 -17.95
CA GLU A 87 -12.24 -0.78 -18.04
C GLU A 87 -12.77 -0.55 -19.47
N VAL A 88 -12.03 -1.01 -20.49
CA VAL A 88 -12.36 -0.81 -21.92
C VAL A 88 -13.08 -2.03 -22.54
N GLN A 89 -13.35 -3.08 -21.74
CA GLN A 89 -14.05 -4.30 -22.16
C GLN A 89 -15.51 -4.35 -21.74
#